data_AF-A0AAP0W2E0-F1
#
_entry.id   AF-A0AAP0W2E0-F1
#
_cell.length_a   1.000
_cell.length_b   1.000
_cell.length_c   1.000
_cell.angle_alpha   90.00
_cell.angle_beta   90.00
_cell.angle_gamma   90.00
#
_symmetry.space_group_name_H-M   'P 1'
#
loop_
_entity.id
_entity.type
_entity.pdbx_description
1 polymer ?
#
loop_
_entity_poly.entity_id
_entity_poly.type
_entity_poly.pdbx_seq_one_letter_code
_entity_poly.pdbx_strand_id
1 'polypeptide(L)'
;MTTTRPSIAARAKPLNEDWHREEIKCAIRLKGYSIASLSRAYGLAGGTLANALTRPWPKGEKIIALTLGIKPEVIWPTRYEMRRKAKVKMQKRYDGEA
;
A
#
# COMPACT_ATOMS: atom_id res chain seq x y z
N MET A 1 38.73 -19.63 -8.35
CA MET A 1 37.35 -19.50 -8.88
C MET A 1 36.59 -18.53 -7.99
N THR A 2 36.68 -17.23 -8.27
CA THR A 2 36.02 -16.16 -7.51
C THR A 2 34.74 -15.77 -8.24
N THR A 3 33.59 -16.28 -7.79
CA THR A 3 32.30 -15.85 -8.33
C THR A 3 32.00 -14.45 -7.82
N THR A 4 32.26 -13.45 -8.65
CA THR A 4 31.81 -12.07 -8.48
C THR A 4 30.29 -12.08 -8.36
N ARG A 5 29.78 -11.90 -7.14
CA ARG A 5 28.35 -11.73 -6.87
C ARG A 5 27.91 -10.41 -7.51
N PRO A 6 26.96 -10.40 -8.46
CA PRO A 6 26.52 -9.15 -9.05
C PRO A 6 25.90 -8.28 -7.95
N SER A 7 26.45 -7.07 -7.79
CA SER A 7 25.88 -6.02 -6.97
C SER A 7 24.49 -5.72 -7.51
N ILE A 8 23.45 -6.02 -6.73
CA ILE A 8 22.09 -5.54 -6.97
C ILE A 8 22.12 -4.05 -6.64
N ALA A 9 22.67 -3.26 -7.56
CA ALA A 9 22.55 -1.82 -7.52
C ALA A 9 21.04 -1.51 -7.49
N ALA A 10 20.64 -0.74 -6.48
CA ALA A 10 19.27 -0.37 -6.20
C ALA A 10 18.63 0.24 -7.45
N ARG A 11 17.84 -0.57 -8.18
CA ARG A 11 16.95 -0.06 -9.20
C ARG A 11 15.97 0.87 -8.50
N ALA A 12 16.10 2.17 -8.74
CA ALA A 12 15.14 3.15 -8.27
C ALA A 12 13.75 2.70 -8.74
N LYS A 13 12.87 2.43 -7.78
CA LYS A 13 11.52 1.94 -8.06
C LYS A 13 10.80 3.06 -8.83
N PRO A 14 10.16 2.78 -9.96
CA PRO A 14 9.43 3.82 -10.69
C PRO A 14 8.36 4.41 -9.77
N LEU A 15 8.27 5.75 -9.75
CA LEU A 15 7.44 6.52 -8.82
C LEU A 15 5.92 6.25 -8.96
N ASN A 16 5.51 5.48 -9.95
CA ASN A 16 4.13 5.20 -10.32
C ASN A 16 3.70 3.75 -10.08
N GLU A 17 4.54 2.92 -9.46
CA GLU A 17 4.22 1.51 -9.23
C GLU A 17 3.79 1.26 -7.78
N ASP A 18 2.71 0.50 -7.60
CA ASP A 18 2.27 0.07 -6.29
C ASP A 18 3.35 -0.80 -5.63
N TRP A 19 3.50 -0.68 -4.31
CA TRP A 19 4.48 -1.49 -3.59
C TRP A 19 4.16 -2.97 -3.73
N HIS A 20 5.20 -3.79 -3.90
CA HIS A 20 5.01 -5.22 -3.92
C HIS A 20 4.54 -5.71 -2.54
N ARG A 21 3.65 -6.71 -2.51
CA ARG A 21 3.04 -7.20 -1.24
C ARG A 21 4.08 -7.55 -0.19
N GLU A 22 5.19 -8.13 -0.64
CA GLU A 22 6.26 -8.61 0.23
C GLU A 22 7.12 -7.45 0.74
N GLU A 23 7.23 -6.36 -0.01
CA GLU A 23 7.90 -5.14 0.48
C GLU A 23 7.09 -4.46 1.58
N ILE A 24 5.76 -4.44 1.44
CA ILE A 24 4.87 -3.95 2.50
C ILE A 24 5.01 -4.81 3.76
N LYS A 25 5.04 -6.13 3.61
CA LYS A 25 5.31 -7.05 4.73
C LYS A 25 6.69 -6.82 5.35
N CYS A 26 7.73 -6.66 4.53
CA CYS A 26 9.07 -6.37 5.01
C CYS A 26 9.11 -5.04 5.78
N ALA A 27 8.49 -3.98 5.26
CA ALA A 27 8.42 -2.68 5.94
C ALA A 27 7.70 -2.77 7.29
N ILE A 28 6.60 -3.52 7.36
CA ILE A 28 5.88 -3.79 8.61
C ILE A 28 6.78 -4.56 9.60
N ARG A 29 7.52 -5.57 9.12
CA ARG A 29 8.46 -6.37 9.95
C ARG A 29 9.65 -5.55 10.41
N LEU A 30 10.17 -4.64 9.59
CA LEU A 30 11.24 -3.71 9.95
C LEU A 30 10.80 -2.75 11.06
N LYS A 31 9.50 -2.41 11.14
CA LYS A 31 8.92 -1.68 12.27
C LYS A 31 8.68 -2.53 13.51
N GLY A 32 8.99 -3.83 13.47
CA GLY A 32 8.79 -4.77 14.57
C GLY A 32 7.38 -5.35 14.69
N TYR A 33 6.51 -5.09 13.70
CA TYR A 33 5.14 -5.60 13.71
C TYR A 33 4.98 -6.79 12.74
N SER A 34 3.93 -7.57 12.95
CA SER A 34 3.42 -8.54 11.97
C SER A 34 2.01 -8.16 11.57
N ILE A 35 1.56 -8.48 10.36
CA ILE A 35 0.20 -8.16 9.91
C ILE A 35 -0.87 -8.68 10.89
N ALA A 36 -0.67 -9.88 11.43
CA ALA A 36 -1.57 -10.45 12.43
C ALA A 36 -1.51 -9.72 13.78
N SER A 37 -0.34 -9.22 14.20
CA SER A 37 -0.22 -8.38 15.40
C SER A 37 -0.93 -7.05 15.21
N LEU A 38 -0.73 -6.43 14.05
CA LEU A 38 -1.36 -5.20 13.61
C LEU A 38 -2.89 -5.35 13.55
N SER A 39 -3.39 -6.47 13.01
CA SER A 39 -4.81 -6.77 13.02
C SER A 39 -5.37 -6.82 14.44
N ARG A 40 -4.69 -7.51 15.36
CA ARG A 40 -5.10 -7.60 16.78
C ARG A 40 -5.07 -6.24 17.48
N ALA A 41 -4.06 -5.42 17.23
CA ALA A 41 -3.94 -4.08 17.81
C ALA A 41 -5.11 -3.16 17.42
N TYR A 42 -5.71 -3.37 16.24
CA TYR A 42 -6.85 -2.60 15.76
C TYR A 42 -8.20 -3.31 15.99
N GLY A 43 -8.23 -4.39 16.78
CA GLY A 43 -9.46 -5.14 17.08
C GLY A 43 -10.05 -5.88 15.87
N LEU A 44 -9.25 -6.17 14.85
CA LEU A 44 -9.65 -6.89 13.64
C LEU A 44 -9.25 -8.36 13.74
N ALA A 45 -10.07 -9.26 13.19
CA ALA A 45 -9.72 -10.68 13.09
C ALA A 45 -8.39 -10.86 12.34
N GLY A 46 -7.51 -11.72 12.82
CA GLY A 46 -6.08 -11.76 12.44
C GLY A 46 -5.76 -11.85 10.93
N GLY A 47 -6.70 -12.30 10.10
CA GLY A 47 -6.59 -12.37 8.64
C GLY A 47 -7.20 -11.19 7.89
N THR A 48 -8.04 -10.36 8.51
CA THR A 48 -8.77 -9.28 7.83
C THR A 48 -7.83 -8.23 7.25
N LEU A 49 -6.74 -7.91 7.94
CA LEU A 49 -5.75 -6.95 7.43
C LEU A 49 -4.93 -7.50 6.27
N ALA A 50 -4.74 -8.82 6.18
CA ALA A 50 -4.04 -9.43 5.04
C ALA A 50 -4.80 -9.23 3.73
N ASN A 51 -6.14 -9.13 3.79
CA ASN A 51 -6.98 -8.85 2.63
C ASN A 51 -6.71 -7.46 2.01
N ALA A 52 -6.17 -6.50 2.77
CA ALA A 52 -5.80 -5.18 2.25
C ALA A 52 -4.69 -5.25 1.20
N LEU A 53 -3.84 -6.28 1.26
CA LEU A 53 -2.74 -6.46 0.32
C LEU A 53 -3.26 -6.93 -1.05
N THR A 54 -4.25 -7.82 -1.06
CA THR A 54 -4.78 -8.43 -2.29
C THR A 54 -5.92 -7.63 -2.91
N ARG A 55 -6.77 -7.00 -2.09
CA ARG A 55 -7.95 -6.25 -2.53
C ARG A 55 -7.88 -4.79 -2.07
N PRO A 56 -8.41 -3.84 -2.87
CA PRO A 56 -8.48 -2.44 -2.48
C PRO A 56 -9.40 -2.29 -1.26
N TRP A 57 -8.80 -2.12 -0.09
CA TRP A 57 -9.53 -1.94 1.17
C TRP A 57 -9.11 -0.64 1.85
N PRO A 58 -9.84 0.47 1.61
CA PRO A 58 -9.48 1.82 2.07
C PRO A 58 -9.12 1.91 3.56
N LYS A 59 -9.83 1.16 4.41
CA LYS A 59 -9.64 1.19 5.87
C LYS A 59 -8.36 0.44 6.28
N GLY A 60 -8.11 -0.73 5.69
CA GLY A 60 -6.90 -1.50 5.95
C GLY A 60 -5.64 -0.83 5.40
N GLU A 61 -5.74 -0.24 4.19
CA GLU A 61 -4.65 0.55 3.58
C GLU A 61 -4.22 1.70 4.50
N LYS A 62 -5.18 2.41 5.10
CA LYS A 62 -4.91 3.49 6.06
C LYS A 62 -4.22 2.97 7.33
N ILE A 63 -4.64 1.82 7.87
CA ILE A 63 -4.03 1.23 9.06
C ILE A 63 -2.56 0.89 8.80
N ILE A 64 -2.27 0.25 7.67
CA ILE A 64 -0.90 -0.09 7.27
C ILE A 64 -0.07 1.18 7.09
N ALA A 65 -0.60 2.17 6.37
CA ALA A 65 0.07 3.44 6.14
C ALA A 65 0.36 4.19 7.45
N LEU A 66 -0.59 4.19 8.41
CA LEU A 66 -0.42 4.78 9.73
C LEU A 66 0.73 4.12 10.49
N THR A 67 0.82 2.79 10.46
CA THR A 67 1.93 2.07 11.14
C THR A 67 3.29 2.32 10.50
N LEU A 68 3.32 2.55 9.19
CA LEU A 68 4.55 2.91 8.48
C LEU A 68 4.89 4.40 8.62
N GLY A 69 3.94 5.23 9.05
CA GLY A 69 4.10 6.68 9.17
C GLY A 69 4.10 7.41 7.82
N ILE A 70 3.54 6.79 6.77
CA ILE A 70 3.48 7.34 5.42
C ILE A 70 2.03 7.45 4.94
N LYS A 71 1.80 8.18 3.86
CA LYS A 71 0.46 8.26 3.25
C LYS A 71 0.16 6.96 2.49
N PRO A 72 -1.09 6.46 2.50
CA PRO A 72 -1.45 5.27 1.73
C PRO A 72 -1.28 5.48 0.22
N GLU A 73 -1.33 6.73 -0.25
CA GLU A 73 -1.05 7.12 -1.65
C GLU A 73 0.39 6.81 -2.08
N VAL A 74 1.34 6.75 -1.14
CA VAL A 74 2.75 6.42 -1.42
C VAL A 74 2.94 4.92 -1.62
N ILE A 75 2.14 4.11 -0.92
CA ILE A 75 2.19 2.65 -1.01
C ILE A 75 1.40 2.17 -2.23
N TRP A 76 0.26 2.80 -2.49
CA TRP A 76 -0.66 2.46 -3.58
C TRP A 76 -1.03 3.68 -4.46
N PRO A 77 -0.08 4.26 -5.21
CA PRO A 77 -0.32 5.43 -6.05
C PRO A 77 -1.43 5.17 -7.07
N THR A 78 -1.41 4.03 -7.76
CA THR A 78 -2.38 3.67 -8.81
C THR A 78 -3.80 3.61 -8.26
N ARG A 79 -4.00 2.95 -7.11
CA ARG A 79 -5.32 2.77 -6.50
C ARG A 79 -5.93 4.10 -6.05
N TYR A 80 -5.12 4.98 -5.47
CA TYR A 80 -5.57 6.29 -5.01
C TYR A 80 -5.79 7.27 -6.16
N GLU A 81 -5.00 7.17 -7.24
CA GLU A 81 -5.22 7.95 -8.45
C GLU A 81 -6.55 7.58 -9.12
N MET A 82 -6.86 6.29 -9.26
CA MET A 82 -8.16 5.83 -9.78
C MET A 82 -9.33 6.34 -8.93
N ARG A 83 -9.20 6.31 -7.60
CA ARG A 83 -10.24 6.81 -6.69
C ARG A 83 -10.43 8.32 -6.80
N ARG A 84 -9.34 9.07 -7.02
CA ARG A 84 -9.37 10.51 -7.26
C ARG A 84 -10.07 10.83 -8.57
N LYS A 85 -9.72 10.15 -9.66
CA LYS A 85 -10.36 10.26 -10.98
C LYS A 85 -11.87 9.93 -10.91
N ALA A 86 -12.24 8.88 -10.19
CA ALA A 86 -13.64 8.50 -9.99
C ALA A 86 -14.44 9.60 -9.27
N LYS A 87 -13.86 10.25 -8.24
CA LYS A 87 -14.49 11.39 -7.56
C LYS A 87 -14.68 12.59 -8.49
N VAL A 88 -13.67 12.94 -9.27
CA VAL A 88 -13.75 14.05 -10.23
C VAL A 88 -14.84 13.80 -11.27
N LYS A 89 -14.94 12.57 -11.79
CA LYS A 89 -16.00 12.19 -12.73
C LYS A 89 -17.40 12.27 -12.10
N MET A 90 -17.53 11.86 -10.85
CA MET A 90 -18.81 11.95 -10.13
C MET A 90 -19.21 13.40 -9.86
N GLN A 91 -18.24 14.25 -9.51
CA GLN A 91 -18.46 15.68 -9.28
C GLN A 91 -18.95 16.39 -10.55
N LYS A 92 -18.25 16.20 -11.67
CA LYS A 92 -18.69 16.75 -12.98
C LYS A 92 -20.10 16.32 -13.39
N ARG A 93 -20.50 15.09 -13.06
CA ARG A 93 -21.88 14.61 -13.29
C ARG A 93 -22.90 15.34 -12.43
N TYR A 94 -22.54 15.72 -11.21
CA TYR A 94 -23.42 16.49 -10.32
C TYR A 94 -23.51 17.96 -10.73
N ASP A 95 -22.40 18.54 -11.21
CA ASP A 95 -22.33 19.95 -11.62
C ASP A 95 -22.97 20.22 -12.99
N GLY A 96 -23.39 19.18 -13.73
CA GLY A 96 -24.13 19.32 -14.98
C GLY A 96 -23.28 19.70 -16.21
N GLU A 97 -21.95 19.70 -16.08
CA GLU A 97 -21.03 19.88 -17.20
C GLU A 97 -20.79 18.52 -17.90
N ALA A 98 -21.53 18.28 -18.99
CA ALA A 98 -21.30 17.16 -19.92
C ALA A 98 -20.41 17.60 -21.09
#